data_AF-A0A819NVI6-F1
#
_entry.id   AF-A0A819NVI6-F1
#
_cell.length_a   1.000
_cell.length_b   1.000
_cell.length_c   1.000
_cell.angle_alpha   90.00
_cell.angle_beta   90.00
_cell.angle_gamma   90.00
#
_symmetry.space_group_name_H-M   'P 1'
#
loop_
_entity.id
_entity.type
_entity.pdbx_description
1 polymer ?
#
loop_
_entity_poly.entity_id
_entity_poly.type
_entity_poly.pdbx_seq_one_letter_code
_entity_poly.pdbx_strand_id
1 'polypeptide(L)'
;RWIQLIVFVLATFSNAITSITFAPIESETSKFYKITSAEVNSLAIVFLFLYPFGTILSIWLSRGLSMRSTIIIGSILNLGVFIRLLSLSTRLNPYISLIIGQIFPAIAAPFFLNSTALFASRWFSPSQRDIATSICSMANPLGKIL
;
A
#
# COMPACT_ATOMS: atom_id res chain seq x y z
N ARG A 1 -14.06 3.28 17.96
CA ARG A 1 -12.65 3.67 18.23
C ARG A 1 -11.70 2.53 17.85
N TRP A 2 -11.71 1.40 18.57
CA TRP A 2 -10.89 0.23 18.25
C TRP A 2 -11.22 -0.45 16.91
N ILE A 3 -12.50 -0.54 16.51
CA ILE A 3 -12.90 -1.08 15.20
C ILE A 3 -12.26 -0.26 14.05
N GLN A 4 -12.24 1.07 14.18
CA GLN A 4 -11.62 1.95 13.17
C GLN A 4 -10.10 1.75 13.11
N LEU A 5 -9.46 1.47 14.24
CA LEU A 5 -8.05 1.11 14.31
C LEU A 5 -7.78 -0.22 13.61
N ILE A 6 -8.61 -1.25 13.85
CA ILE A 6 -8.47 -2.56 13.20
C ILE A 6 -8.61 -2.41 11.68
N VAL A 7 -9.62 -1.69 11.19
CA VAL A 7 -9.82 -1.46 9.75
C VAL A 7 -8.60 -0.74 9.15
N PHE A 8 -8.08 0.28 9.85
CA PHE A 8 -6.90 1.02 9.40
C PHE A 8 -5.62 0.15 9.37
N VAL A 9 -5.43 -0.69 10.39
CA VAL A 9 -4.33 -1.66 10.47
C VAL A 9 -4.42 -2.67 9.33
N LEU A 10 -5.61 -3.24 9.09
CA LEU A 10 -5.84 -4.18 8.00
C LEU A 10 -5.57 -3.56 6.63
N ALA A 11 -5.98 -2.31 6.41
CA ALA A 11 -5.70 -1.61 5.16
C ALA A 11 -4.19 -1.35 4.95
N THR A 12 -3.50 -0.92 6.02
CA THR A 12 -2.04 -0.71 6.01
C THR A 12 -1.30 -2.02 5.76
N PHE A 13 -1.77 -3.10 6.38
CA PHE A 13 -1.23 -4.45 6.25
C PHE A 13 -1.43 -5.00 4.82
N SER A 14 -2.63 -4.85 4.25
CA SER A 14 -2.91 -5.23 2.86
C SER A 14 -2.03 -4.47 1.87
N ASN A 15 -1.80 -3.18 2.10
CA ASN A 15 -0.89 -2.39 1.29
C ASN A 15 0.56 -2.90 1.39
N ALA A 16 1.00 -3.24 2.59
CA ALA A 16 2.33 -3.76 2.85
C ALA A 16 2.56 -5.08 2.11
N ILE A 17 1.63 -6.04 2.21
CA ILE A 17 1.69 -7.30 1.46
C ILE A 17 1.79 -7.03 -0.04
N THR A 18 0.92 -6.17 -0.57
CA THR A 18 0.87 -5.86 -2.01
C THR A 18 2.20 -5.27 -2.52
N SER A 19 2.91 -4.53 -1.66
CA SER A 19 4.21 -3.92 -2.01
C SER A 19 5.32 -4.95 -2.17
N ILE A 20 5.29 -6.05 -1.41
CA ILE A 20 6.35 -7.07 -1.40
C ILE A 20 5.95 -8.39 -2.08
N THR A 21 4.70 -8.54 -2.52
CA THR A 21 4.15 -9.80 -3.06
C THR A 21 5.03 -10.43 -4.14
N PHE A 22 5.74 -9.62 -4.95
CA PHE A 22 6.53 -10.08 -6.10
C PHE A 22 8.00 -10.36 -5.77
N ALA A 23 8.48 -9.95 -4.59
CA ALA A 23 9.84 -10.22 -4.15
C ALA A 23 10.13 -11.73 -3.95
N PRO A 24 9.27 -12.53 -3.26
CA PRO A 24 9.56 -13.95 -3.04
C PRO A 24 9.24 -14.85 -4.24
N ILE A 25 8.38 -14.40 -5.16
CA ILE A 25 7.91 -15.18 -6.32
C ILE A 25 8.52 -14.69 -7.64
N GLU A 26 9.66 -14.01 -7.61
CA GLU A 26 10.29 -13.42 -8.79
C GLU A 26 10.56 -14.47 -9.88
N SER A 27 11.17 -15.59 -9.51
CA SER A 27 11.53 -16.69 -10.40
C SER A 27 10.31 -17.37 -11.02
N GLU A 28 9.26 -17.57 -10.24
CA GLU A 28 8.01 -18.20 -10.70
C GLU A 28 7.19 -17.25 -11.57
N THR A 29 7.16 -15.95 -11.23
CA THR A 29 6.53 -14.90 -12.03
C THR A 29 7.22 -14.73 -13.37
N SER A 30 8.56 -14.74 -13.39
CA SER A 30 9.37 -14.70 -14.61
C SER A 30 9.05 -15.86 -15.55
N LYS A 31 8.95 -17.08 -15.02
CA LYS A 31 8.56 -18.27 -15.80
C LYS A 31 7.11 -18.21 -16.31
N PHE A 32 6.17 -17.82 -15.45
CA PHE A 32 4.75 -17.79 -15.79
C PHE A 32 4.42 -16.75 -16.86
N TYR A 33 4.97 -15.53 -16.72
CA TYR A 33 4.73 -14.43 -17.65
C TYR A 33 5.74 -14.37 -18.81
N LYS A 34 6.75 -15.26 -18.84
CA LYS A 34 7.85 -15.28 -19.83
C LYS A 34 8.60 -13.93 -19.91
N ILE A 35 8.74 -13.27 -18.77
CA ILE A 35 9.44 -12.00 -18.61
C ILE A 35 10.77 -12.23 -17.89
N THR A 36 11.73 -11.33 -18.09
CA THR A 36 13.04 -11.40 -17.44
C THR A 36 12.95 -11.07 -15.94
N SER A 37 13.88 -11.61 -15.14
CA SER A 37 14.07 -11.20 -13.73
C SER A 37 14.19 -9.67 -13.56
N ALA A 38 14.86 -9.01 -14.51
CA ALA A 38 15.00 -7.55 -14.52
C ALA A 38 13.66 -6.82 -14.63
N GLU A 39 12.72 -7.35 -15.42
CA GLU A 39 11.37 -6.82 -15.54
C GLU A 39 10.55 -7.04 -14.26
N VAL A 40 10.73 -8.15 -13.55
CA VAL A 40 10.06 -8.31 -12.25
C VAL A 40 10.63 -7.34 -11.21
N ASN A 41 11.95 -7.16 -11.18
CA ASN A 41 12.60 -6.20 -10.30
C ASN A 41 12.20 -4.74 -10.60
N SER A 42 11.84 -4.43 -11.85
CA SER A 42 11.38 -3.09 -12.21
C SER A 42 10.10 -2.68 -11.46
N LEU A 43 9.27 -3.64 -11.02
CA LEU A 43 8.10 -3.37 -10.16
C LEU A 43 8.50 -2.73 -8.82
N ALA A 44 9.60 -3.20 -8.23
CA ALA A 44 10.14 -2.62 -7.00
C ALA A 44 10.67 -1.20 -7.25
N ILE A 45 11.33 -0.99 -8.39
CA ILE A 45 11.81 0.34 -8.80
C ILE A 45 10.63 1.30 -9.01
N VAL A 46 9.57 0.88 -9.69
CA VAL A 46 8.34 1.67 -9.89
C VAL A 46 7.72 2.04 -8.54
N PHE A 47 7.67 1.11 -7.59
CA PHE A 47 7.17 1.39 -6.24
C PHE A 47 8.01 2.45 -5.53
N LEU A 48 9.33 2.27 -5.49
CA LEU A 48 10.27 3.20 -4.89
C LEU A 48 10.21 4.58 -5.53
N PHE A 49 10.07 4.62 -6.86
CA PHE A 49 9.99 5.87 -7.61
C PHE A 49 8.68 6.63 -7.35
N LEU A 50 7.55 5.93 -7.25
CA LEU A 50 6.23 6.56 -7.03
C LEU A 50 5.96 6.92 -5.58
N TYR A 51 6.64 6.27 -4.63
CA TYR A 51 6.43 6.49 -3.20
C TYR A 51 6.65 7.97 -2.76
N PRO A 52 7.70 8.69 -3.22
CA PRO A 52 7.85 10.13 -2.96
C PRO A 52 6.68 10.97 -3.50
N PHE A 53 6.21 10.69 -4.71
CA PHE A 53 5.07 11.41 -5.30
C PHE A 53 3.79 11.17 -4.50
N GLY A 54 3.53 9.92 -4.11
CA GLY A 54 2.43 9.59 -3.21
C GLY A 54 2.55 10.27 -1.85
N THR A 55 3.77 10.45 -1.34
CA THR A 55 4.04 11.15 -0.08
C THR A 55 3.68 12.63 -0.18
N ILE A 56 4.14 13.32 -1.24
CA ILE A 56 3.81 14.72 -1.50
C ILE A 56 2.28 14.88 -1.61
N LEU A 57 1.64 14.00 -2.38
CA LEU A 57 0.19 14.00 -2.57
C LEU A 57 -0.55 13.76 -1.25
N SER A 58 -0.11 12.79 -0.45
CA SER A 58 -0.66 12.47 0.87
C SER A 58 -0.56 13.67 1.81
N ILE A 59 0.58 14.37 1.85
CA ILE A 59 0.77 15.54 2.71
C ILE A 59 -0.14 16.67 2.26
N TRP A 60 -0.19 16.94 0.95
CA TRP A 60 -1.03 18.02 0.40
C TRP A 60 -2.52 17.78 0.68
N LEU A 61 -3.02 16.57 0.43
CA LEU A 61 -4.40 16.18 0.76
C LEU A 61 -4.66 16.23 2.27
N SER A 62 -3.70 15.83 3.10
CA SER A 62 -3.86 15.87 4.57
C SER A 62 -3.90 17.28 5.14
N ARG A 63 -3.41 18.30 4.42
CA ARG A 63 -3.53 19.72 4.82
C ARG A 63 -4.94 20.28 4.59
N GLY A 64 -5.61 19.85 3.53
CA GLY A 64 -6.94 20.38 3.14
C GLY A 64 -8.12 19.50 3.53
N LEU A 65 -7.95 18.18 3.64
CA LEU A 65 -9.03 17.23 3.87
C LEU A 65 -9.07 16.72 5.31
N SER A 66 -10.28 16.31 5.72
CA SER A 66 -10.46 15.54 6.94
C SER A 66 -9.73 14.20 6.85
N MET A 67 -9.14 13.78 7.97
CA MET A 67 -8.39 12.54 8.10
C MET A 67 -9.12 11.29 7.54
N ARG A 68 -10.44 11.23 7.73
CA ARG A 68 -11.27 10.15 7.19
C ARG A 68 -11.18 10.06 5.67
N SER A 69 -11.18 11.19 4.98
CA SER A 69 -11.12 11.26 3.52
C SER A 69 -9.77 10.76 3.00
N THR A 70 -8.66 11.10 3.67
CA THR A 70 -7.31 10.60 3.30
C THR A 70 -7.23 9.07 3.37
N ILE A 71 -7.80 8.46 4.41
CA ILE A 71 -7.82 6.99 4.58
C ILE A 71 -8.72 6.33 3.52
N ILE A 72 -9.88 6.93 3.22
CA ILE A 72 -10.79 6.41 2.18
C ILE A 72 -10.11 6.47 0.81
N ILE A 73 -9.45 7.59 0.47
CA ILE A 73 -8.70 7.73 -0.79
C ILE A 73 -7.59 6.68 -0.87
N GLY A 74 -6.79 6.50 0.20
CA GLY A 74 -5.76 5.46 0.25
C GLY A 74 -6.33 4.06 0.07
N SER A 75 -7.51 3.78 0.66
CA SER A 75 -8.19 2.49 0.53
C SER A 75 -8.71 2.25 -0.90
N ILE A 76 -9.28 3.27 -1.54
CA ILE A 76 -9.72 3.20 -2.94
C ILE A 76 -8.53 2.98 -3.87
N LEU A 77 -7.40 3.67 -3.64
CA LEU A 77 -6.18 3.43 -4.41
C LEU A 77 -5.66 2.00 -4.20
N ASN A 78 -5.79 1.45 -3.00
CA ASN A 78 -5.41 0.06 -2.71
C ASN A 78 -6.28 -0.95 -3.48
N LEU A 79 -7.55 -0.64 -3.78
CA LEU A 79 -8.39 -1.44 -4.68
C LEU A 79 -7.81 -1.54 -6.11
N GLY A 80 -6.84 -0.70 -6.48
CA GLY A 80 -6.06 -0.88 -7.71
C GLY A 80 -5.36 -2.25 -7.79
N VAL A 81 -5.19 -2.96 -6.68
CA VAL A 81 -4.71 -4.36 -6.68
C VAL A 81 -5.65 -5.30 -7.46
N PHE A 82 -6.94 -5.00 -7.58
CA PHE A 82 -7.86 -5.78 -8.40
C PHE A 82 -7.52 -5.72 -9.89
N ILE A 83 -6.88 -4.65 -10.36
CA ILE A 83 -6.37 -4.56 -11.74
C ILE A 83 -5.28 -5.61 -11.96
N ARG A 84 -4.49 -5.91 -10.91
CA ARG A 84 -3.51 -6.99 -10.90
C ARG A 84 -4.17 -8.36 -11.00
N LEU A 85 -5.32 -8.56 -10.34
CA LEU A 85 -6.09 -9.79 -10.48
C LEU A 85 -6.70 -9.94 -11.87
N LEU A 86 -7.22 -8.85 -12.44
CA LEU A 86 -7.71 -8.85 -13.83
C LEU A 86 -6.60 -9.13 -14.84
N SER A 87 -5.37 -8.70 -14.57
CA SER A 87 -4.21 -8.99 -15.42
C SER A 87 -3.87 -10.49 -15.53
N LEU A 88 -4.28 -11.30 -14.55
CA LEU A 88 -4.14 -12.76 -14.62
C LEU A 88 -5.13 -13.39 -15.62
N SER A 89 -6.25 -12.72 -15.91
CA SER A 89 -7.33 -13.26 -16.75
C SER A 89 -7.37 -12.66 -18.16
N THR A 90 -6.72 -11.52 -18.41
CA THR A 90 -6.71 -10.86 -19.73
C THR A 90 -5.50 -11.23 -20.58
N ARG A 91 -5.69 -11.45 -21.89
CA ARG A 91 -4.62 -11.65 -22.90
C ARG A 91 -3.77 -10.41 -23.21
N LEU A 92 -3.80 -9.37 -22.36
CA LEU A 92 -3.00 -8.16 -22.52
C LEU A 92 -1.52 -8.45 -22.19
N ASN A 93 -0.61 -7.57 -22.62
CA ASN A 93 0.82 -7.72 -22.33
C ASN A 93 1.03 -7.77 -20.80
N PRO A 94 1.46 -8.91 -20.26
CA PRO A 94 1.43 -9.15 -18.81
C PRO A 94 2.30 -8.17 -18.03
N TYR A 95 3.42 -7.74 -18.63
CA TYR A 95 4.34 -6.80 -18.01
C TYR A 95 3.70 -5.42 -17.77
N ILE A 96 2.99 -4.90 -18.76
CA ILE A 96 2.33 -3.59 -18.68
C ILE A 96 1.24 -3.61 -17.60
N SER A 97 0.46 -4.69 -17.55
CA SER A 97 -0.61 -4.82 -16.56
C SER A 97 -0.05 -4.94 -15.13
N LEU A 98 1.08 -5.62 -14.93
CA LEU A 98 1.77 -5.67 -13.65
C LEU A 98 2.26 -4.28 -13.21
N ILE A 99 2.85 -3.49 -14.12
CA ILE A 99 3.28 -2.12 -13.83
C ILE A 99 2.08 -1.25 -13.45
N ILE A 100 0.99 -1.28 -14.22
CA ILE A 100 -0.21 -0.51 -13.93
C ILE A 100 -0.78 -0.89 -12.56
N GLY A 101 -0.83 -2.19 -12.25
CA GLY A 101 -1.24 -2.69 -10.94
C GLY A 101 -0.31 -2.29 -9.80
N GLN A 102 0.96 -1.97 -10.06
CA GLN A 102 1.92 -1.52 -9.06
C GLN A 102 1.81 -0.01 -8.76
N ILE A 103 1.37 0.80 -9.73
CA ILE A 103 1.26 2.25 -9.59
C ILE A 103 0.32 2.64 -8.44
N PHE A 104 -0.87 2.02 -8.36
CA PHE A 104 -1.87 2.40 -7.37
C PHE A 104 -1.45 2.07 -5.92
N PRO A 105 -0.98 0.84 -5.59
CA PRO A 105 -0.48 0.53 -4.25
C PRO A 105 0.77 1.34 -3.87
N ALA A 106 1.61 1.71 -4.83
CA ALA A 106 2.78 2.56 -4.59
C ALA A 106 2.38 3.97 -4.13
N ILE A 107 1.38 4.55 -4.79
CA ILE A 107 0.84 5.86 -4.41
C ILE A 107 0.05 5.76 -3.10
N ALA A 108 -0.66 4.65 -2.86
CA ALA A 108 -1.46 4.44 -1.65
C ALA A 108 -0.61 4.24 -0.37
N ALA A 109 0.55 3.61 -0.47
CA ALA A 109 1.44 3.31 0.66
C ALA A 109 1.69 4.49 1.63
N PRO A 110 2.10 5.67 1.15
CA PRO A 110 2.32 6.82 2.02
C PRO A 110 1.06 7.38 2.65
N PHE A 111 -0.13 7.21 2.05
CA PHE A 111 -1.39 7.65 2.67
C PHE A 111 -1.65 6.91 3.98
N PHE A 112 -1.38 5.61 4.01
CA PHE A 112 -1.52 4.82 5.22
C PHE A 112 -0.45 5.19 6.25
N LEU A 113 0.82 5.21 5.84
CA LEU A 113 1.93 5.48 6.76
C LEU A 113 1.84 6.87 7.39
N ASN A 114 1.61 7.93 6.61
CA ASN A 114 1.48 9.28 7.15
C ASN A 114 0.21 9.46 8.01
N SER A 115 -0.83 8.67 7.76
CA SER A 115 -2.06 8.71 8.55
C SER A 115 -1.94 7.97 9.89
N THR A 116 -0.98 7.07 10.09
CA THR A 116 -0.86 6.30 11.36
C THR A 116 -0.77 7.22 12.59
N ALA A 117 0.15 8.19 12.56
CA ALA A 117 0.41 9.12 13.66
C ALA A 117 -0.76 10.11 13.88
N LEU A 118 -1.34 10.62 12.80
CA LEU A 118 -2.53 11.49 12.86
C LEU A 118 -3.75 10.74 13.43
N PHE A 119 -3.83 9.42 13.21
CA PHE A 119 -5.00 8.62 13.55
C PHE A 119 -5.00 8.30 15.03
N ALA A 120 -3.87 7.78 15.51
CA ALA A 120 -3.67 7.53 16.93
C ALA A 120 -3.83 8.83 17.73
N SER A 121 -3.36 9.95 17.19
CA SER A 121 -3.47 11.23 17.90
C SER A 121 -4.89 11.77 18.02
N ARG A 122 -5.70 11.73 16.95
CA ARG A 122 -7.06 12.28 16.99
C ARG A 122 -8.10 11.36 17.63
N TRP A 123 -7.92 10.05 17.55
CA TRP A 123 -8.97 9.08 17.91
C TRP A 123 -8.86 8.48 19.32
N PHE A 124 -7.69 8.54 19.93
CA PHE A 124 -7.41 7.95 21.24
C PHE A 124 -6.96 9.02 22.24
N SER A 125 -7.45 8.87 23.48
CA SER A 125 -7.02 9.67 24.63
C SER A 125 -5.53 9.42 24.93
N PRO A 126 -4.83 10.36 25.59
CA PRO A 126 -3.38 10.25 25.83
C PRO A 126 -2.95 8.92 26.45
N SER A 127 -3.74 8.36 27.36
CA SER A 127 -3.47 7.07 28.02
C SER A 127 -3.51 5.83 27.10
N GLN A 128 -4.17 5.92 25.95
CA GLN A 128 -4.31 4.82 24.99
C GLN A 128 -3.59 5.10 23.66
N ARG A 129 -3.07 6.32 23.49
CA ARG A 129 -2.44 6.80 22.25
C ARG A 129 -1.15 6.04 21.94
N ASP A 130 -0.33 5.74 22.95
CA ASP A 130 0.96 5.07 22.74
C ASP A 130 0.75 3.64 22.22
N ILE A 131 -0.14 2.89 22.86
CA ILE A 131 -0.52 1.53 22.43
C ILE A 131 -1.10 1.56 21.01
N ALA A 132 -2.02 2.48 20.73
CA ALA A 132 -2.62 2.62 19.40
C ALA A 132 -1.56 2.96 18.33
N THR A 133 -0.61 3.83 18.64
CA THR A 133 0.49 4.20 17.75
C THR A 133 1.40 3.01 17.48
N SER A 134 1.78 2.26 18.52
CA SER A 134 2.59 1.05 18.38
C SER A 134 1.91 0.02 17.47
N ILE A 135 0.62 -0.26 17.68
CA ILE A 135 -0.13 -1.21 16.83
C ILE A 135 -0.17 -0.74 15.37
N CYS A 136 -0.48 0.55 15.13
CA CYS A 136 -0.51 1.11 13.78
C CYS A 136 0.86 1.05 13.08
N SER A 137 1.95 1.36 13.79
CA SER A 137 3.30 1.32 13.25
C SER A 137 3.79 -0.10 12.96
N MET A 138 3.33 -1.09 13.72
CA MET A 138 3.66 -2.50 13.50
C MET A 138 2.94 -3.13 12.30
N ALA A 139 1.80 -2.56 11.88
CA ALA A 139 1.01 -3.11 10.77
C ALA A 139 1.80 -3.20 9.45
N ASN A 140 2.62 -2.19 9.14
CA ASN A 140 3.41 -2.15 7.91
C ASN A 140 4.55 -3.19 7.88
N PRO A 141 5.46 -3.27 8.87
CA PRO A 141 6.51 -4.28 8.89
C PRO A 141 5.95 -5.71 8.98
N LEU A 142 4.88 -5.95 9.76
CA LEU A 142 4.25 -7.27 9.81
C LEU A 142 3.73 -7.72 8.44
N GLY A 143 3.11 -6.83 7.68
CA GLY A 143 2.67 -7.14 6.31
C GLY A 143 3.79 -7.28 5.30
N LYS A 144 5.03 -6.90 5.63
CA LYS A 144 6.21 -7.12 4.77
C LYS A 144 6.99 -8.39 5.10
N ILE A 145 6.67 -9.04 6.22
CA ILE A 145 7.35 -10.27 6.65
C ILE A 145 6.53 -11.51 6.30
N LEU A 146 5.21 -11.35 6.22
CA LEU A 146 4.26 -12.38 5.76
C LEU A 146 4.17 -12.40 4.23
#